data_AF-A0A6A5YD32-F1
#
_entry.id   AF-A0A6A5YD32-F1
#
_cell.length_a   1.000
_cell.length_b   1.000
_cell.length_c   1.000
_cell.angle_alpha   90.00
_cell.angle_beta   90.00
_cell.angle_gamma   90.00
#
_symmetry.space_group_name_H-M   'P 1'
#
loop_
_entity.id
_entity.type
_entity.pdbx_description
1 polymer ?
#
loop_
_entity_poly.entity_id
_entity_poly.type
_entity_poly.pdbx_seq_one_letter_code
_entity_poly.pdbx_strand_id
1 'polypeptide(L)'
;VYLGSWKDKSKSAVKGANTTVNSTDGVILVAFIALFVQFAGQHLWGIASFIWHQYRVSPGTKTALQYQQDTSLRNNASPGQTMWYLFQIAWAWR
;
A
#
# COMPACT_ATOMS: atom_id res chain seq x y z
N VAL A 1 -20.31 8.41 29.23
CA VAL A 1 -19.58 8.10 27.97
C VAL A 1 -19.57 6.59 27.82
N TYR A 2 -20.02 6.06 26.68
CA TYR A 2 -19.90 4.62 26.39
C TYR A 2 -18.50 4.36 25.83
N LEU A 3 -17.75 3.47 26.47
CA LEU A 3 -16.46 2.97 25.97
C LEU A 3 -16.72 1.67 25.20
N GLY A 4 -16.04 1.52 24.06
CA GLY A 4 -16.20 0.39 23.17
C GLY A 4 -16.82 0.74 21.81
N SER A 5 -17.09 -0.30 21.03
CA SER A 5 -17.60 -0.19 19.66
C SER A 5 -19.10 0.07 19.65
N TRP A 6 -19.55 1.06 18.90
CA TRP A 6 -20.96 1.39 18.72
C TRP A 6 -21.23 1.87 17.30
N LYS A 7 -22.50 1.84 16.89
CA LYS A 7 -22.92 2.26 15.55
C LYS A 7 -23.90 3.43 15.64
N ASP A 8 -23.51 4.56 15.09
CA ASP A 8 -24.38 5.72 14.86
C ASP A 8 -25.41 5.36 13.77
N LYS A 9 -26.67 5.21 14.19
CA LYS A 9 -27.79 4.86 13.32
C LYS A 9 -28.22 6.00 12.39
N SER A 10 -27.75 7.22 12.61
CA SER A 10 -27.99 8.37 11.73
C SER A 10 -27.07 8.37 10.50
N LYS A 11 -25.98 7.59 10.53
CA LYS A 11 -24.97 7.50 9.45
C LYS A 11 -25.07 6.17 8.71
N SER A 12 -24.50 6.12 7.50
CA SER A 12 -24.43 4.89 6.70
C SER A 12 -23.64 3.79 7.43
N ALA A 13 -23.88 2.53 7.09
CA ALA A 13 -23.35 1.37 7.80
C ALA A 13 -21.83 1.37 8.00
N VAL A 14 -21.09 2.00 7.07
CA VAL A 14 -19.63 2.15 7.12
C VAL A 14 -19.21 3.38 7.93
N LYS A 15 -19.81 4.56 7.66
CA LYS A 15 -19.45 5.82 8.34
C LYS A 15 -19.97 5.92 9.78
N GLY A 16 -20.92 5.09 10.15
CA GLY A 16 -21.52 5.07 11.49
C GLY A 16 -20.78 4.21 12.51
N ALA A 17 -19.81 3.39 12.09
CA ALA A 17 -19.04 2.56 13.02
C ALA A 17 -18.01 3.42 13.77
N ASN A 18 -18.21 3.60 15.08
CA ASN A 18 -17.34 4.38 15.93
C ASN A 18 -16.85 3.52 17.11
N THR A 19 -15.62 3.75 17.54
CA THR A 19 -15.05 3.11 18.73
C THR A 19 -14.57 4.20 19.66
N THR A 20 -15.17 4.29 20.84
CA THR A 20 -14.79 5.26 21.88
C THR A 20 -13.83 4.59 22.84
N VAL A 21 -12.65 5.17 23.06
CA VAL A 21 -11.63 4.67 24.00
C VAL A 21 -11.16 5.79 24.91
N ASN A 22 -10.47 5.43 25.98
CA ASN A 22 -9.79 6.42 26.82
C ASN A 22 -8.69 7.14 26.02
N SER A 23 -8.32 8.36 26.40
CA SER A 23 -7.36 9.19 25.64
C SER A 23 -6.00 8.49 25.49
N THR A 24 -5.48 7.87 26.56
CA THR A 24 -4.22 7.11 26.54
C THR A 24 -4.29 5.91 25.60
N ASP A 25 -5.36 5.12 25.70
CA ASP A 25 -5.56 3.93 24.86
C ASP A 25 -5.77 4.29 23.40
N GLY A 26 -6.38 5.45 23.13
CA GLY A 26 -6.55 6.00 21.79
C GLY A 26 -5.22 6.29 21.09
N VAL A 27 -4.25 6.85 21.80
CA VAL A 27 -2.91 7.08 21.26
C VAL A 27 -2.23 5.75 20.90
N ILE A 28 -2.33 4.74 21.77
CA ILE A 28 -1.77 3.40 21.54
C ILE A 28 -2.44 2.74 20.33
N LEU A 29 -3.77 2.84 20.22
CA LEU A 29 -4.52 2.28 19.10
C LEU A 29 -4.14 2.92 17.76
N VAL A 30 -4.00 4.24 17.73
CA VAL A 30 -3.56 4.96 16.52
C VAL A 30 -2.14 4.55 16.13
N ALA A 31 -1.22 4.47 17.10
CA ALA A 31 0.15 4.02 16.84
C ALA A 31 0.19 2.59 16.29
N PHE A 32 -0.59 1.68 16.88
CA PHE A 32 -0.73 0.30 16.39
C PHE A 32 -1.25 0.26 14.94
N ILE A 33 -2.31 1.00 14.63
CA ILE A 33 -2.87 1.05 13.27
C ILE A 33 -1.85 1.62 12.28
N ALA A 34 -1.12 2.67 12.66
CA ALA A 34 -0.09 3.25 11.79
C ALA A 34 1.00 2.22 11.44
N LEU A 35 1.52 1.50 12.44
CA LEU A 35 2.51 0.44 12.23
C LEU A 35 1.93 -0.73 11.43
N PHE A 36 0.69 -1.14 11.73
CA PHE A 36 0.02 -2.22 11.01
C PHE A 36 -0.21 -1.88 9.54
N VAL A 37 -0.68 -0.66 9.23
CA VAL A 37 -0.86 -0.20 7.86
C VAL A 37 0.47 -0.13 7.12
N GLN A 38 1.54 0.34 7.77
CA GLN A 38 2.88 0.35 7.18
C GLN A 38 3.34 -1.08 6.85
N PHE A 39 3.22 -2.01 7.80
CA PHE A 39 3.60 -3.41 7.63
C PHE A 39 2.77 -4.10 6.52
N ALA A 40 1.44 -3.99 6.58
CA ALA A 40 0.55 -4.53 5.56
C ALA A 40 0.84 -3.95 4.17
N GLY A 41 1.14 -2.65 4.09
CA GLY A 41 1.53 -1.98 2.85
C GLY A 41 2.80 -2.56 2.23
N GLN A 42 3.83 -2.89 3.03
CA GLN A 42 5.05 -3.54 2.52
C GLN A 42 4.77 -4.92 1.93
N HIS A 43 3.95 -5.73 2.61
CA HIS A 43 3.60 -7.06 2.11
C HIS A 43 2.70 -7.01 0.87
N LEU A 44 1.70 -6.13 0.86
CA LEU A 44 0.86 -5.88 -0.31
C LEU A 44 1.68 -5.45 -1.52
N TRP A 45 2.72 -4.63 -1.30
CA TRP A 45 3.64 -4.24 -2.36
C TRP A 45 4.42 -5.42 -2.94
N GLY A 46 4.89 -6.34 -2.10
CA GLY A 46 5.52 -7.58 -2.57
C GLY A 46 4.58 -8.41 -3.46
N ILE A 47 3.32 -8.53 -3.06
CA ILE A 47 2.28 -9.22 -3.85
C ILE A 47 2.03 -8.50 -5.18
N ALA A 48 1.85 -7.17 -5.14
CA ALA A 48 1.62 -6.37 -6.34
C ALA A 48 2.79 -6.46 -7.33
N SER A 49 4.03 -6.41 -6.83
CA SER A 49 5.25 -6.58 -7.63
C SER A 49 5.32 -7.97 -8.27
N PHE A 50 4.92 -9.01 -7.54
CA PHE A 50 4.83 -10.37 -8.07
C PHE A 50 3.76 -10.49 -9.15
N ILE A 51 2.54 -9.98 -8.91
CA ILE A 51 1.44 -9.99 -9.89
C ILE A 51 1.87 -9.28 -11.18
N TRP A 52 2.48 -8.10 -11.05
CA TRP A 52 2.99 -7.35 -12.18
C TRP A 52 4.04 -8.13 -12.97
N HIS A 53 4.97 -8.77 -12.26
CA HIS A 53 5.96 -9.64 -12.89
C HIS A 53 5.26 -10.77 -13.66
N GLN A 54 4.29 -11.46 -13.07
CA GLN A 54 3.56 -12.55 -13.73
C GLN A 54 2.85 -12.09 -15.02
N TYR A 55 2.19 -10.93 -15.02
CA TYR A 55 1.57 -10.37 -16.23
C TYR A 55 2.57 -10.08 -17.36
N ARG A 56 3.84 -9.83 -17.01
CA ARG A 56 4.91 -9.51 -17.97
C ARG A 56 5.81 -10.68 -18.32
N VAL A 57 5.58 -11.86 -17.74
CA VAL A 57 6.21 -13.11 -18.19
C VAL A 57 5.48 -13.54 -19.47
N SER A 58 5.87 -12.93 -20.59
CA SER A 58 5.50 -13.37 -21.94
C SER A 58 6.76 -13.87 -22.65
N PRO A 59 6.68 -14.96 -23.46
CA PRO A 59 7.85 -15.56 -24.12
C PRO A 59 8.47 -14.70 -25.25
N GLY A 60 7.97 -13.49 -25.48
CA GLY A 60 8.52 -12.57 -26.49
C GLY A 60 9.74 -11.78 -26.01
N THR A 61 10.53 -11.27 -26.96
CA THR A 61 11.68 -10.40 -26.69
C THR A 61 11.27 -9.16 -25.91
N LYS A 62 11.67 -9.08 -24.63
CA LYS A 62 11.42 -7.90 -23.79
C LYS A 62 12.25 -6.71 -24.29
N THR A 63 11.64 -5.53 -24.36
CA THR A 63 12.36 -4.28 -24.66
C THR A 63 13.24 -3.87 -23.48
N ALA A 64 14.35 -3.16 -23.73
CA ALA A 64 15.23 -2.64 -22.68
C ALA A 64 14.49 -1.85 -21.59
N LEU A 65 13.45 -1.10 -21.98
CA LEU A 65 12.55 -0.38 -21.07
C LEU A 65 11.83 -1.31 -20.08
N GLN A 66 11.31 -2.45 -20.57
CA GLN A 66 10.61 -3.42 -19.71
C GLN A 66 11.57 -4.08 -18.73
N TYR A 67 12.82 -4.32 -19.15
CA TYR A 67 13.86 -4.83 -18.28
C TYR A 67 14.18 -3.85 -17.13
N GLN A 68 14.35 -2.56 -17.44
CA GLN A 68 14.59 -1.52 -16.43
C GLN A 68 13.45 -1.41 -15.41
N GLN A 69 12.19 -1.49 -15.87
CA GLN A 69 11.02 -1.44 -15.00
C GLN A 69 10.93 -2.68 -14.10
N ASP A 70 11.14 -3.88 -14.64
CA ASP A 70 11.08 -5.12 -13.87
C ASP A 70 12.21 -5.21 -12.83
N THR A 71 13.43 -4.74 -13.16
CA THR A 71 14.53 -4.63 -12.18
C THR A 71 14.23 -3.61 -11.10
N SER A 72 13.67 -2.45 -11.45
CA SER A 72 13.28 -1.41 -10.49
C SER A 72 12.22 -1.91 -9.51
N LEU A 73 11.22 -2.66 -9.99
CA LEU A 73 10.17 -3.26 -9.16
C LEU A 73 10.69 -4.33 -8.19
N ARG A 74 11.76 -5.04 -8.54
CA ARG A 74 12.35 -6.10 -7.69
C ARG A 74 13.40 -5.59 -6.71
N ASN A 75 14.10 -4.50 -7.05
CA ASN A 75 15.25 -4.03 -6.28
C ASN A 75 14.88 -2.90 -5.29
N ASN A 76 13.77 -2.21 -5.49
CA ASN A 76 13.35 -1.15 -4.58
C ASN A 76 12.56 -1.72 -3.39
N ALA A 77 13.09 -1.49 -2.19
CA ALA A 77 12.48 -1.95 -0.94
C ALA A 77 11.20 -1.19 -0.57
N SER A 78 10.99 0.02 -1.11
CA SER A 78 9.78 0.81 -0.82
C SER A 78 8.91 1.05 -2.06
N PRO A 79 7.56 1.03 -1.91
CA PRO A 79 6.63 1.37 -2.98
C PRO A 79 6.87 2.77 -3.55
N GLY A 80 7.14 3.74 -2.67
CA GLY A 80 7.33 5.14 -3.04
C GLY A 80 8.58 5.36 -3.91
N GLN A 81 9.71 4.73 -3.55
CA GLN A 81 10.92 4.80 -4.38
C GLN A 81 10.69 4.16 -5.75
N THR A 82 10.00 3.02 -5.79
CA THR A 82 9.71 2.36 -7.07
C THR A 82 8.86 3.25 -7.98
N MET A 83 7.79 3.87 -7.45
CA MET A 83 6.95 4.79 -8.20
C MET A 83 7.75 5.97 -8.75
N TRP A 84 8.64 6.54 -7.94
CA TRP A 84 9.52 7.62 -8.37
C TRP A 84 10.46 7.20 -9.49
N TYR A 85 11.10 6.04 -9.38
CA TYR A 85 11.95 5.50 -10.44
C TYR A 85 11.18 5.20 -11.73
N LEU A 86 9.98 4.63 -11.63
CA LEU A 86 9.13 4.39 -12.80
C LEU A 86 8.73 5.71 -13.48
N PHE A 87 8.46 6.76 -12.71
CA PHE A 87 8.21 8.10 -13.24
C PHE A 87 9.42 8.67 -13.97
N GLN A 88 10.62 8.56 -13.39
CA GLN A 88 11.86 8.99 -14.03
C GLN A 88 12.12 8.23 -15.34
N ILE A 89 11.91 6.91 -15.35
CA ILE A 89 12.02 6.09 -16.56
C ILE A 89 11.00 6.57 -17.60
N ALA A 90 9.73 6.78 -17.24
CA ALA A 90 8.72 7.26 -18.17
C ALA A 90 9.07 8.65 -18.76
N TRP A 91 9.65 9.53 -17.95
CA TRP A 91 10.11 10.85 -18.40
C TRP A 91 11.32 10.79 -19.33
N ALA A 92 12.29 9.91 -19.05
CA ALA A 92 13.50 9.77 -19.86
C ALA A 92 13.24 9.18 -21.25
N TRP A 93 12.11 8.48 -21.44
CA TRP A 93 11.69 7.87 -22.70
C TRP A 93 10.63 8.69 -23.46
N ARG A 94 10.38 9.93 -23.05
CA ARG A 94 9.56 10.91 -23.77
C ARG A 94 10.42 11.72 -24.73
#